data_AF-A0AAE1RD05-F1
#
_entry.id   AF-A0AAE1RD05-F1
#
_cell.length_a   1.000
_cell.length_b   1.000
_cell.length_c   1.000
_cell.angle_alpha   90.00
_cell.angle_beta   90.00
_cell.angle_gamma   90.00
#
_symmetry.space_group_name_H-M   'P 1'
#
loop_
_entity.id
_entity.type
_entity.pdbx_description
1 polymer ?
#
loop_
_entity_poly.entity_id
_entity_poly.type
_entity_poly.pdbx_seq_one_letter_code
_entity_poly.pdbx_strand_id
1 'polypeptide(L)'
;MAATISYALSIFNQVTNPTIFLFNTLISSSRARKGDDQTHFALALYTRILTQTTLIPNSYTYPSLFKACSSQPWLQHGRALHTHVLKFLEPPYDHFVQASLLNFYAKCRELGVSRFLFDQITKPDLASWNSILTAYARNTSVQYEASPDNAYDSTNLSLEVLLLFSQMQKSLTSPNEVSVVALISSCADVGALSQGLWAHSYVLSNGLKLNLFVGTALIALHANCGRLDFARQKMELEGLVPDNVTMLIIMCACSNVGLVDQGCKFFESMKEEYGIEPNLEHYGTLVDLFGRAGRVKEAEEIVQTIPMKPNAVLWRSLLGAARVHSNLEIRGLTKLLVIALSILMVPCTSSLLAIRLEAKLIYLKLDEMHRRLQEHGHKSRTREVLFDIEEEEKEDALSYHSERLAIAYALIASDSDAPTRIIKNLMVCNDCHTATKLISSIYQREIIVRDRSRFHHFRNGTCSCLNYW
;
A
#
# COMPACT_ATOMS: atom_id res chain seq x y z
N MET A 1 -27.03 -10.00 -20.06
CA MET A 1 -25.83 -10.87 -20.11
C MET A 1 -25.87 -12.03 -19.11
N ALA A 2 -26.25 -11.83 -17.84
CA ALA A 2 -26.34 -12.94 -16.86
C ALA A 2 -27.37 -14.04 -17.25
N ALA A 3 -28.53 -13.64 -17.81
CA ALA A 3 -29.57 -14.56 -18.28
C ALA A 3 -29.08 -15.53 -19.39
N THR A 4 -28.13 -15.07 -20.22
CA THR A 4 -27.59 -15.83 -21.35
C THR A 4 -26.63 -16.95 -20.89
N ILE A 5 -25.89 -16.74 -19.79
CA ILE A 5 -24.99 -17.75 -19.22
C ILE A 5 -25.77 -18.85 -18.50
N SER A 6 -26.85 -18.51 -17.78
CA SER A 6 -27.68 -19.52 -17.11
C SER A 6 -28.34 -20.48 -18.12
N TYR A 7 -28.77 -19.96 -19.27
CA TYR A 7 -29.29 -20.77 -20.37
C TYR A 7 -28.20 -21.62 -21.05
N ALA A 8 -27.00 -21.07 -21.27
CA ALA A 8 -25.87 -21.85 -21.78
C ALA A 8 -25.48 -23.00 -20.82
N LEU A 9 -25.55 -22.76 -19.50
CA LEU A 9 -25.25 -23.77 -18.48
C LEU A 9 -26.28 -24.89 -18.45
N SER A 10 -27.57 -24.59 -18.64
CA SER A 10 -28.63 -25.60 -18.67
C SER A 10 -28.49 -26.52 -19.87
N ILE A 11 -28.17 -25.97 -21.06
CA ILE A 11 -27.87 -26.77 -22.26
C ILE A 11 -26.61 -27.61 -22.01
N PHE A 12 -25.54 -27.03 -21.47
CA PHE A 12 -24.30 -27.73 -21.22
C PHE A 12 -24.48 -28.94 -20.28
N ASN A 13 -25.30 -28.81 -19.24
CA ASN A 13 -25.56 -29.90 -18.30
C ASN A 13 -26.38 -31.06 -18.91
N GLN A 14 -26.99 -30.87 -20.08
CA GLN A 14 -27.67 -31.93 -20.83
C GLN A 14 -26.71 -32.70 -21.76
N VAL A 15 -25.48 -32.22 -21.97
CA VAL A 15 -24.49 -32.87 -22.83
C VAL A 15 -23.83 -34.02 -22.08
N THR A 16 -23.97 -35.25 -22.61
CA THR A 16 -23.46 -36.48 -21.97
C THR A 16 -21.94 -36.63 -22.03
N ASN A 17 -21.27 -36.02 -23.02
CA ASN A 17 -19.81 -36.01 -23.16
C ASN A 17 -19.31 -34.63 -23.65
N PRO A 18 -19.22 -33.62 -22.77
CA PRO A 18 -18.78 -32.30 -23.15
C PRO A 18 -17.30 -32.29 -23.57
N THR A 19 -17.00 -31.68 -24.71
CA THR A 19 -15.62 -31.54 -25.20
C THR A 19 -14.87 -30.44 -24.46
N ILE A 20 -13.53 -30.48 -24.49
CA ILE A 20 -12.68 -29.41 -23.93
C ILE A 20 -13.01 -28.03 -24.51
N PHE A 21 -13.43 -27.98 -25.78
CA PHE A 21 -13.87 -26.76 -26.44
C PHE A 21 -15.09 -26.12 -25.76
N LEU A 22 -16.10 -26.92 -25.37
CA LEU A 22 -17.29 -26.42 -24.68
C LEU A 22 -16.92 -25.87 -23.29
N PHE A 23 -16.04 -26.57 -22.56
CA PHE A 23 -15.51 -26.07 -21.30
C PHE A 23 -14.74 -24.76 -21.47
N ASN A 24 -13.83 -24.66 -22.43
CA ASN A 24 -13.08 -23.43 -22.70
C ASN A 24 -14.01 -22.27 -23.05
N THR A 25 -15.08 -22.54 -23.82
CA THR A 25 -16.11 -21.56 -24.15
C THR A 25 -16.79 -21.04 -22.88
N LEU A 26 -17.24 -21.92 -21.99
CA LEU A 26 -17.87 -21.54 -20.72
C LEU A 26 -16.90 -20.81 -19.77
N ILE A 27 -15.65 -21.27 -19.66
CA ILE A 27 -14.63 -20.61 -18.85
C ILE A 27 -14.36 -19.20 -19.40
N SER A 28 -14.30 -19.03 -20.73
CA SER A 28 -14.12 -17.71 -21.34
C SER A 28 -15.33 -16.78 -21.13
N SER A 29 -16.54 -17.34 -20.99
CA SER A 29 -17.78 -16.60 -20.70
C SER A 29 -17.85 -16.07 -19.26
N SER A 30 -16.96 -16.53 -18.38
CA SER A 30 -16.86 -16.07 -16.98
C SER A 30 -16.72 -14.55 -16.87
N ARG A 31 -16.21 -13.88 -17.93
CA ARG A 31 -16.12 -12.41 -18.05
C ARG A 31 -17.44 -11.66 -17.84
N ALA A 32 -18.59 -12.31 -18.02
CA ALA A 32 -19.89 -11.66 -17.81
C ALA A 32 -20.37 -11.71 -16.34
N ARG A 33 -19.62 -12.37 -15.43
CA ARG A 33 -19.84 -12.36 -13.99
C ARG A 33 -18.96 -11.28 -13.34
N LYS A 34 -19.41 -10.72 -12.20
CA LYS A 34 -18.68 -9.68 -11.47
C LYS A 34 -18.02 -10.26 -10.22
N GLY A 35 -16.83 -9.77 -9.87
CA GLY A 35 -16.15 -10.09 -8.61
C GLY A 35 -15.69 -11.55 -8.50
N ASP A 36 -15.62 -12.06 -7.27
CA ASP A 36 -15.10 -13.40 -6.96
C ASP A 36 -15.92 -14.54 -7.56
N ASP A 37 -17.20 -14.30 -7.85
CA ASP A 37 -18.08 -15.24 -8.55
C ASP A 37 -17.54 -15.64 -9.93
N GLN A 38 -16.78 -14.75 -10.58
CA GLN A 38 -16.09 -15.07 -11.84
C GLN A 38 -15.03 -16.16 -11.62
N THR A 39 -14.20 -15.99 -10.59
CA THR A 39 -13.07 -16.87 -10.30
C THR A 39 -13.54 -18.23 -9.83
N HIS A 40 -14.50 -18.26 -8.90
CA HIS A 40 -15.10 -19.50 -8.43
C HIS A 40 -15.73 -20.30 -9.57
N PHE A 41 -16.48 -19.64 -10.46
CA PHE A 41 -17.10 -20.29 -11.61
C PHE A 41 -16.07 -20.88 -12.58
N ALA A 42 -15.03 -20.12 -12.92
CA ALA A 42 -13.98 -20.56 -13.83
C ALA A 42 -13.19 -21.76 -13.26
N LEU A 43 -12.83 -21.70 -11.98
CA LEU A 43 -12.12 -22.78 -11.30
C LEU A 43 -12.99 -24.03 -11.11
N ALA A 44 -14.29 -23.89 -10.83
CA ALA A 44 -15.20 -25.03 -10.71
C ALA A 44 -15.32 -25.80 -12.04
N LEU A 45 -15.40 -25.09 -13.17
CA LEU A 45 -15.37 -25.72 -14.49
C LEU A 45 -14.02 -26.38 -14.78
N TYR A 46 -12.91 -25.77 -14.36
CA TYR A 46 -11.60 -26.37 -14.51
C TYR A 46 -11.42 -27.65 -13.68
N THR A 47 -11.91 -27.67 -12.45
CA THR A 47 -11.93 -28.89 -11.63
C THR A 47 -12.71 -30.01 -12.32
N ARG A 48 -13.84 -29.70 -12.97
CA ARG A 48 -14.60 -30.68 -13.77
C ARG A 48 -13.77 -31.26 -14.92
N ILE A 49 -13.00 -30.43 -15.64
CA ILE A 49 -12.06 -30.91 -16.67
C ILE A 49 -11.08 -31.90 -16.06
N LEU A 50 -10.47 -31.58 -14.91
CA LEU A 50 -9.48 -32.43 -14.25
C LEU A 50 -10.07 -33.75 -13.71
N THR A 51 -11.35 -33.80 -13.36
CA THR A 51 -12.01 -35.03 -12.92
C THR A 51 -12.36 -35.99 -14.07
N GLN A 52 -12.38 -35.51 -15.32
CA GLN A 52 -12.71 -36.33 -16.49
C GLN A 52 -11.44 -36.83 -17.17
N THR A 53 -11.22 -38.14 -17.17
CA THR A 53 -10.01 -38.78 -17.70
C THR A 53 -9.81 -38.61 -19.21
N THR A 54 -10.88 -38.28 -19.95
CA THR A 54 -10.86 -38.08 -21.41
C THR A 54 -10.51 -36.65 -21.82
N LEU A 55 -10.44 -35.71 -20.88
CA LEU A 55 -10.20 -34.30 -21.16
C LEU A 55 -8.82 -33.86 -20.70
N ILE A 56 -8.11 -33.16 -21.58
CA ILE A 56 -6.79 -32.60 -21.30
C ILE A 56 -6.88 -31.08 -21.47
N PRO A 57 -6.51 -30.28 -20.46
CA PRO A 57 -6.39 -28.83 -20.60
C PRO A 57 -5.41 -28.46 -21.71
N ASN A 58 -5.71 -27.42 -22.48
CA ASN A 58 -4.88 -27.00 -23.61
C ASN A 58 -4.54 -25.50 -23.55
N SER A 59 -3.82 -25.00 -24.55
CA SER A 59 -3.38 -23.59 -24.65
C SER A 59 -4.53 -22.57 -24.61
N TYR A 60 -5.76 -22.98 -24.90
CA TYR A 60 -6.95 -22.12 -24.84
C TYR A 60 -7.62 -22.09 -23.47
N THR A 61 -7.34 -23.08 -22.61
CA THR A 61 -7.93 -23.20 -21.26
C THR A 61 -7.33 -22.17 -20.30
N TYR A 62 -6.00 -22.13 -20.21
CA TYR A 62 -5.27 -21.36 -19.20
C TYR A 62 -5.41 -19.83 -19.30
N PRO A 63 -5.36 -19.19 -20.49
CA PRO A 63 -5.54 -17.75 -20.61
C PRO A 63 -6.80 -17.21 -19.95
N SER A 64 -7.92 -17.92 -20.11
CA SER A 64 -9.19 -17.51 -19.49
C SER A 64 -9.19 -17.71 -17.98
N LEU A 65 -8.50 -18.76 -17.48
CA LEU A 65 -8.35 -19.00 -16.05
C LEU A 65 -7.45 -17.96 -15.39
N PHE A 66 -6.29 -17.65 -15.98
CA PHE A 66 -5.40 -16.60 -15.48
C PHE A 66 -6.08 -15.24 -15.44
N LYS A 67 -6.89 -14.92 -16.46
CA LYS A 67 -7.70 -13.70 -16.47
C LYS A 67 -8.70 -13.65 -15.31
N ALA A 68 -9.34 -14.77 -14.97
CA ALA A 68 -10.24 -14.85 -13.82
C ALA A 68 -9.48 -14.70 -12.49
N CYS A 69 -8.29 -15.30 -12.36
CA CYS A 69 -7.48 -15.23 -11.14
C CYS A 69 -6.61 -13.96 -11.01
N SER A 70 -6.73 -12.97 -11.89
CA SER A 70 -5.84 -11.79 -11.96
C SER A 70 -6.01 -10.76 -10.81
N SER A 71 -6.52 -11.16 -9.65
CA SER A 71 -6.65 -10.32 -8.45
C SER A 71 -5.91 -10.92 -7.26
N GLN A 72 -5.48 -10.06 -6.34
CA GLN A 72 -4.61 -10.42 -5.21
C GLN A 72 -5.07 -11.65 -4.38
N PRO A 73 -6.37 -11.81 -4.03
CA PRO A 73 -6.82 -12.96 -3.24
C PRO A 73 -6.54 -14.31 -3.91
N TRP A 74 -6.40 -14.33 -5.24
CA TRP A 74 -6.32 -15.54 -6.06
C TRP A 74 -4.89 -15.86 -6.53
N LEU A 75 -3.87 -15.13 -6.07
CA LEU A 75 -2.47 -15.34 -6.46
C LEU A 75 -2.02 -16.80 -6.30
N GLN A 76 -2.35 -17.45 -5.17
CA GLN A 76 -1.97 -18.84 -4.92
C GLN A 76 -2.61 -19.81 -5.91
N HIS A 77 -3.87 -19.59 -6.29
CA HIS A 77 -4.58 -20.41 -7.27
C HIS A 77 -3.97 -20.23 -8.67
N GLY A 78 -3.61 -18.99 -9.04
CA GLY A 78 -2.91 -18.75 -10.29
C GLY A 78 -1.50 -19.34 -10.32
N ARG A 79 -0.76 -19.36 -9.21
CA ARG A 79 0.52 -20.08 -9.11
C ARG A 79 0.35 -21.58 -9.35
N ALA A 80 -0.69 -22.20 -8.79
CA ALA A 80 -1.01 -23.60 -9.05
C ALA A 80 -1.36 -23.85 -10.53
N LEU A 81 -2.13 -22.94 -11.16
CA LEU A 81 -2.43 -23.00 -12.60
C LEU A 81 -1.17 -22.87 -13.47
N HIS A 82 -0.19 -22.05 -13.07
CA HIS A 82 1.09 -21.97 -13.77
C HIS A 82 1.86 -23.29 -13.69
N THR A 83 1.89 -23.96 -12.52
CA THR A 83 2.45 -25.32 -12.41
C THR A 83 1.74 -26.31 -13.35
N HIS A 84 0.42 -26.17 -13.50
CA HIS A 84 -0.35 -27.00 -14.43
C HIS A 84 -0.01 -26.71 -15.89
N VAL A 85 0.28 -25.46 -16.28
CA VAL A 85 0.80 -25.13 -17.61
C VAL A 85 2.10 -25.89 -17.87
N LEU A 86 3.03 -25.87 -16.91
CA LEU A 86 4.31 -26.58 -17.04
C LEU A 86 4.13 -28.11 -17.14
N LYS A 87 3.10 -28.65 -16.48
CA LYS A 87 2.81 -30.09 -16.45
C LYS A 87 2.07 -30.59 -17.70
N PHE A 88 1.08 -29.84 -18.19
CA PHE A 88 0.15 -30.31 -19.21
C PHE A 88 0.44 -29.74 -20.61
N LEU A 89 1.14 -28.62 -20.72
CA LEU A 89 1.54 -28.07 -22.01
C LEU A 89 3.01 -28.34 -22.28
N GLU A 90 3.31 -28.74 -23.51
CA GLU A 90 4.69 -28.92 -23.96
C GLU A 90 5.27 -27.58 -24.46
N PRO A 91 6.54 -27.26 -24.13
CA PRO A 91 7.21 -26.11 -24.70
C PRO A 91 7.59 -26.35 -26.18
N PRO A 92 7.69 -25.30 -27.02
CA PRO A 92 7.51 -23.88 -26.67
C PRO A 92 6.03 -23.51 -26.47
N TYR A 93 5.77 -22.71 -25.44
CA TYR A 93 4.42 -22.22 -25.18
C TYR A 93 3.99 -21.21 -26.25
N ASP A 94 2.72 -21.28 -26.66
CA ASP A 94 2.12 -20.26 -27.51
C ASP A 94 2.24 -18.88 -26.84
N HIS A 95 2.53 -17.87 -27.66
CA HIS A 95 2.57 -16.45 -27.32
C HIS A 95 1.37 -16.03 -26.47
N PHE A 96 0.17 -16.55 -26.75
CA PHE A 96 -1.03 -16.21 -25.99
C PHE A 96 -1.01 -16.71 -24.54
N VAL A 97 -0.40 -17.87 -24.28
CA VAL A 97 -0.21 -18.41 -22.92
C VAL A 97 0.84 -17.60 -22.17
N GLN A 98 1.96 -17.27 -22.84
CA GLN A 98 3.03 -16.44 -22.28
C GLN A 98 2.52 -15.05 -21.88
N ALA A 99 1.82 -14.36 -22.78
CA ALA A 99 1.22 -13.05 -22.53
C ALA A 99 0.18 -13.09 -21.40
N SER A 100 -0.59 -14.18 -21.29
CA SER A 100 -1.59 -14.36 -20.23
C SER A 100 -0.95 -14.57 -18.86
N LEU A 101 0.12 -15.36 -18.79
CA LEU A 101 0.92 -15.55 -17.57
C LEU A 101 1.54 -14.23 -17.11
N LEU A 102 2.19 -13.50 -18.02
CA LEU A 102 2.75 -12.19 -17.76
C LEU A 102 1.69 -11.22 -17.21
N ASN A 103 0.55 -11.09 -17.89
CA ASN A 103 -0.52 -10.21 -17.44
C ASN A 103 -1.09 -10.61 -16.06
N PHE A 104 -1.17 -11.90 -15.76
CA PHE A 104 -1.61 -12.38 -14.44
C PHE A 104 -0.64 -11.95 -13.33
N TYR A 105 0.65 -12.27 -13.46
CA TYR A 105 1.65 -11.90 -12.45
C TYR A 105 1.80 -10.37 -12.32
N ALA A 106 1.71 -9.64 -13.43
CA ALA A 106 1.73 -8.18 -13.46
C ALA A 106 0.59 -7.59 -12.60
N LYS A 107 -0.64 -8.11 -12.74
CA LYS A 107 -1.80 -7.66 -11.95
C LYS A 107 -1.73 -8.08 -10.48
N CYS A 108 -1.11 -9.22 -10.20
CA CYS A 108 -0.84 -9.67 -8.84
C CYS A 108 0.43 -9.04 -8.21
N ARG A 109 1.02 -8.01 -8.82
CA ARG A 109 2.17 -7.25 -8.30
C ARG A 109 3.44 -8.08 -8.04
N GLU A 110 3.60 -9.20 -8.75
CA GLU A 110 4.79 -10.03 -8.67
C GLU A 110 5.80 -9.59 -9.75
N LEU A 111 6.48 -8.46 -9.52
CA LEU A 111 7.34 -7.80 -10.51
C LEU A 111 8.49 -8.69 -11.00
N GLY A 112 9.19 -9.36 -10.09
CA GLY A 112 10.33 -10.23 -10.46
C GLY A 112 9.92 -11.35 -11.41
N VAL A 113 8.79 -12.01 -11.13
CA VAL A 113 8.25 -13.07 -12.01
C VAL A 113 7.77 -12.48 -13.34
N SER A 114 7.12 -11.31 -13.30
CA SER A 114 6.65 -10.63 -14.51
C SER A 114 7.80 -10.27 -15.45
N ARG A 115 8.91 -9.75 -14.91
CA ARG A 115 10.12 -9.44 -15.70
C ARG A 115 10.71 -10.70 -16.32
N PHE A 116 10.89 -11.74 -15.51
CA PHE A 116 11.43 -13.01 -15.99
C PHE A 116 10.61 -13.62 -17.13
N LEU A 117 9.28 -13.57 -17.03
CA LEU A 117 8.39 -14.06 -18.10
C LEU A 117 8.45 -13.16 -19.34
N PHE A 118 8.53 -11.84 -19.17
CA PHE A 118 8.65 -10.90 -20.28
C PHE A 118 9.92 -11.15 -21.09
N ASP A 119 11.05 -11.42 -20.42
CA ASP A 119 12.35 -11.68 -21.06
C ASP A 119 12.39 -12.94 -21.90
N GLN A 120 11.48 -13.89 -21.64
CA GLN A 120 11.33 -15.10 -22.45
C GLN A 120 10.51 -14.88 -23.72
N ILE A 121 9.78 -13.77 -23.84
CA ILE A 121 8.95 -13.48 -25.01
C ILE A 121 9.85 -12.88 -26.10
N THR A 122 10.13 -13.64 -27.16
CA THR A 122 11.03 -13.21 -28.24
C THR A 122 10.50 -12.03 -29.04
N LYS A 123 9.17 -11.96 -29.22
CA LYS A 123 8.49 -10.87 -29.94
C LYS A 123 7.28 -10.38 -29.13
N PRO A 124 7.50 -9.54 -28.10
CA PRO A 124 6.41 -9.07 -27.26
C PRO A 124 5.44 -8.22 -28.07
N ASP A 125 4.15 -8.51 -27.94
CA ASP A 125 3.09 -7.71 -28.53
C ASP A 125 2.76 -6.50 -27.63
N LEU A 126 1.90 -5.61 -28.15
CA LEU A 126 1.45 -4.41 -27.43
C LEU A 126 0.82 -4.74 -26.07
N ALA A 127 0.12 -5.88 -25.95
CA ALA A 127 -0.47 -6.32 -24.70
C ALA A 127 0.60 -6.67 -23.66
N SER A 128 1.63 -7.41 -24.05
CA SER A 128 2.76 -7.79 -23.18
C SER A 128 3.54 -6.57 -22.72
N TRP A 129 3.84 -5.64 -23.63
CA TRP A 129 4.45 -4.35 -23.30
C TRP A 129 3.62 -3.55 -22.30
N ASN A 130 2.32 -3.41 -22.55
CA ASN A 130 1.43 -2.69 -21.65
C ASN A 130 1.33 -3.37 -20.27
N SER A 131 1.32 -4.71 -20.21
CA SER A 131 1.32 -5.44 -18.95
C SER A 131 2.57 -5.15 -18.12
N ILE A 132 3.77 -5.19 -18.72
CA ILE A 132 5.01 -4.95 -17.97
C ILE A 132 5.15 -3.46 -17.59
N LEU A 133 4.93 -2.53 -18.52
CA LEU A 133 5.00 -1.08 -18.26
C LEU A 133 4.06 -0.67 -17.14
N THR A 134 2.80 -1.15 -17.20
CA THR A 134 1.81 -0.82 -16.17
C THR A 134 2.12 -1.48 -14.83
N ALA A 135 2.73 -2.67 -14.81
CA ALA A 135 3.14 -3.34 -13.58
C ALA A 135 4.18 -2.50 -12.84
N TYR A 136 5.22 -2.03 -13.54
CA TYR A 136 6.24 -1.18 -12.94
C TYR A 136 5.66 0.18 -12.53
N ALA A 137 4.91 0.86 -13.41
CA ALA A 137 4.32 2.17 -13.11
C ALA A 137 3.30 2.16 -11.94
N ARG A 138 2.57 1.06 -11.71
CA ARG A 138 1.63 0.97 -10.58
C ARG A 138 2.29 0.69 -9.23
N ASN A 139 3.51 0.16 -9.23
CA ASN A 139 4.22 -0.13 -7.99
C ASN A 139 5.07 1.05 -7.52
N THR A 140 5.21 2.12 -8.30
CA THR A 140 5.84 3.38 -7.88
C THR A 140 4.93 4.19 -6.97
N SER A 141 3.62 4.25 -7.28
CA SER A 141 2.65 5.08 -6.56
C SER A 141 2.20 4.53 -5.19
N VAL A 142 2.49 3.26 -4.86
CA VAL A 142 1.97 2.58 -3.65
C VAL A 142 3.01 2.52 -2.52
N GLN A 143 4.21 3.10 -2.68
CA GLN A 143 5.27 3.02 -1.66
C GLN A 143 5.16 4.03 -0.50
N TYR A 144 4.04 4.77 -0.35
CA TYR A 144 3.77 5.55 0.87
C TYR A 144 3.60 4.68 2.14
N GLU A 145 3.62 3.36 2.02
CA GLU A 145 3.48 2.41 3.14
C GLU A 145 4.78 1.75 3.62
N ALA A 146 5.94 2.06 3.01
CA ALA A 146 7.23 1.49 3.41
C ALA A 146 8.05 2.45 4.29
N SER A 147 8.73 1.90 5.29
CA SER A 147 9.66 2.61 6.17
C SER A 147 10.64 3.53 5.41
N PRO A 148 11.13 4.61 6.03
CA PRO A 148 12.14 5.51 5.46
C PRO A 148 13.42 4.82 4.95
N ASP A 149 13.66 3.58 5.40
CA ASP A 149 14.85 2.80 5.05
C ASP A 149 14.81 2.18 3.63
N ASN A 150 13.67 2.25 2.91
CA ASN A 150 13.50 1.70 1.56
C ASN A 150 13.32 2.76 0.46
N ALA A 151 13.62 4.04 0.73
CA ALA A 151 13.48 5.16 -0.22
C ALA A 151 14.34 5.02 -1.50
N TYR A 152 15.20 4.01 -1.60
CA TYR A 152 16.09 3.77 -2.73
C TYR A 152 15.45 2.96 -3.88
N ASP A 153 14.25 2.40 -3.72
CA ASP A 153 13.69 1.44 -4.70
C ASP A 153 12.65 2.03 -5.68
N SER A 154 11.88 3.06 -5.30
CA SER A 154 10.85 3.66 -6.18
C SER A 154 11.42 4.35 -7.41
N THR A 155 12.51 5.09 -7.25
CA THR A 155 13.21 5.78 -8.35
C THR A 155 13.73 4.76 -9.37
N ASN A 156 14.15 3.58 -8.90
CA ASN A 156 14.63 2.49 -9.75
C ASN A 156 13.51 1.91 -10.63
N LEU A 157 12.30 1.77 -10.08
CA LEU A 157 11.13 1.28 -10.83
C LEU A 157 10.67 2.25 -11.93
N SER A 158 10.63 3.55 -11.67
CA SER A 158 10.25 4.54 -12.68
C SER A 158 11.29 4.66 -13.80
N LEU A 159 12.58 4.52 -13.48
CA LEU A 159 13.64 4.45 -14.48
C LEU A 159 13.52 3.19 -15.37
N GLU A 160 13.14 2.05 -14.78
CA GLU A 160 12.91 0.81 -15.53
C GLU A 160 11.77 0.97 -16.56
N VAL A 161 10.72 1.73 -16.24
CA VAL A 161 9.66 2.07 -17.21
C VAL A 161 10.22 2.85 -18.40
N LEU A 162 11.11 3.82 -18.18
CA LEU A 162 11.76 4.58 -19.27
C LEU A 162 12.61 3.65 -20.16
N LEU A 163 13.35 2.72 -19.55
CA LEU A 163 14.16 1.74 -20.26
C LEU A 163 13.30 0.78 -21.08
N LEU A 164 12.26 0.21 -20.48
CA LEU A 164 11.29 -0.66 -21.17
C LEU A 164 10.60 0.06 -22.32
N PHE A 165 10.20 1.31 -22.14
CA PHE A 165 9.58 2.10 -23.20
C PHE A 165 10.55 2.33 -24.37
N SER A 166 11.82 2.62 -24.09
CA SER A 166 12.85 2.73 -25.14
C SER A 166 13.04 1.41 -25.89
N GLN A 167 13.00 0.27 -25.19
CA GLN A 167 13.05 -1.06 -25.81
C GLN A 167 11.82 -1.32 -26.69
N MET A 168 10.62 -0.93 -26.23
CA MET A 168 9.39 -1.02 -27.00
C MET A 168 9.49 -0.25 -28.32
N GLN A 169 10.01 0.98 -28.30
CA GLN A 169 10.21 1.78 -29.51
C GLN A 169 11.19 1.13 -30.49
N LYS A 170 12.29 0.54 -29.98
CA LYS A 170 13.25 -0.21 -30.80
C LYS A 170 12.65 -1.48 -31.41
N SER A 171 11.67 -2.09 -30.73
CA SER A 171 10.93 -3.25 -31.26
C SER A 171 9.94 -2.91 -32.37
N LEU A 172 9.80 -1.63 -32.74
CA LEU A 172 8.85 -1.10 -33.74
C LEU A 172 7.38 -1.38 -33.38
N THR A 173 7.09 -1.68 -32.12
CA THR A 173 5.71 -1.78 -31.61
C THR A 173 5.21 -0.38 -31.29
N SER A 174 4.18 0.10 -31.99
CA SER A 174 3.62 1.44 -31.77
C SER A 174 2.99 1.58 -30.38
N PRO A 175 3.46 2.52 -29.54
CA PRO A 175 2.83 2.86 -28.27
C PRO A 175 1.39 3.34 -28.43
N ASN A 176 0.51 2.90 -27.52
CA ASN A 176 -0.87 3.39 -27.41
C ASN A 176 -1.06 4.25 -26.14
N GLU A 177 -2.29 4.67 -25.87
CA GLU A 177 -2.61 5.53 -24.72
C GLU A 177 -2.16 4.91 -23.39
N VAL A 178 -2.29 3.60 -23.22
CA VAL A 178 -1.87 2.91 -21.99
C VAL A 178 -0.35 2.94 -21.83
N SER A 179 0.40 2.68 -22.90
CA SER A 179 1.86 2.75 -22.89
C SER A 179 2.34 4.16 -22.53
N VAL A 180 1.71 5.17 -23.14
CA VAL A 180 2.06 6.57 -22.94
C VAL A 180 1.71 7.07 -21.55
N VAL A 181 0.56 6.65 -20.98
CA VAL A 181 0.21 6.97 -19.59
C VAL A 181 1.25 6.42 -18.63
N ALA A 182 1.66 5.16 -18.79
CA ALA A 182 2.72 4.57 -17.96
C ALA A 182 4.04 5.36 -18.05
N LEU A 183 4.44 5.74 -19.27
CA LEU A 183 5.62 6.58 -19.50
C LEU A 183 5.50 7.93 -18.79
N ILE A 184 4.40 8.66 -19.00
CA ILE A 184 4.20 10.00 -18.44
C ILE A 184 4.18 9.96 -16.91
N SER A 185 3.50 8.98 -16.31
CA SER A 185 3.49 8.79 -14.86
C SER A 185 4.90 8.57 -14.32
N SER A 186 5.69 7.69 -14.93
CA SER A 186 7.07 7.48 -14.51
C SER A 186 7.98 8.69 -14.76
N CYS A 187 7.75 9.46 -15.83
CA CYS A 187 8.43 10.74 -16.05
C CYS A 187 8.07 11.76 -14.96
N ALA A 188 6.82 11.79 -14.51
CA ALA A 188 6.38 12.64 -13.42
C ALA A 188 7.11 12.26 -12.12
N ASP A 189 7.22 10.96 -11.82
CA ASP A 189 7.88 10.46 -10.61
C ASP A 189 9.37 10.83 -10.53
N VAL A 190 10.09 10.81 -11.66
CA VAL A 190 11.53 11.13 -11.70
C VAL A 190 11.83 12.58 -12.10
N GLY A 191 10.81 13.40 -12.36
CA GLY A 191 10.98 14.78 -12.83
C GLY A 191 11.54 14.92 -14.26
N ALA A 192 11.37 13.90 -15.12
CA ALA A 192 11.87 13.87 -16.49
C ALA A 192 10.94 14.64 -17.46
N LEU A 193 10.88 15.96 -17.30
CA LEU A 193 9.99 16.84 -18.06
C LEU A 193 10.17 16.72 -19.58
N SER A 194 11.42 16.60 -20.05
CA SER A 194 11.71 16.57 -21.50
C SER A 194 11.11 15.33 -22.18
N GLN A 195 11.19 14.17 -21.53
CA GLN A 195 10.62 12.91 -22.00
C GLN A 195 9.09 12.93 -21.93
N GLY A 196 8.53 13.55 -20.88
CA GLY A 196 7.09 13.74 -20.76
C GLY A 196 6.51 14.69 -21.82
N LEU A 197 7.22 15.76 -22.18
CA LEU A 197 6.84 16.66 -23.29
C LEU A 197 6.96 15.98 -24.66
N TRP A 198 7.96 15.12 -24.84
CA TRP A 198 8.04 14.25 -26.01
C TRP A 198 6.83 13.32 -26.09
N ALA A 199 6.44 12.69 -24.98
CA ALA A 199 5.27 11.82 -24.90
C ALA A 199 3.97 12.56 -25.24
N HIS A 200 3.82 13.81 -24.76
CA HIS A 200 2.72 14.68 -25.15
C HIS A 200 2.69 14.96 -26.66
N SER A 201 3.84 15.32 -27.23
CA SER A 201 3.96 15.57 -28.68
C SER A 201 3.64 14.33 -29.50
N TYR A 202 4.02 13.15 -28.99
CA TYR A 202 3.71 11.85 -29.60
C TYR A 202 2.20 11.58 -29.64
N VAL A 203 1.46 11.86 -28.56
CA VAL A 203 -0.01 11.72 -28.51
C VAL A 203 -0.67 12.52 -29.62
N LEU A 204 -0.29 13.80 -29.75
CA LEU A 204 -0.85 14.70 -30.77
C LEU A 204 -0.49 14.26 -32.19
N SER A 205 0.79 13.93 -32.42
CA SER A 205 1.30 13.60 -33.75
C SER A 205 0.76 12.28 -34.30
N ASN A 206 0.37 11.34 -33.43
CA ASN A 206 -0.17 10.03 -33.82
C ASN A 206 -1.69 9.95 -33.70
N GLY A 207 -2.38 11.07 -33.42
CA GLY A 207 -3.83 11.10 -33.28
C GLY A 207 -4.37 10.23 -32.15
N LEU A 208 -3.56 9.98 -31.11
CA LEU A 208 -4.02 9.24 -29.93
C LEU A 208 -5.04 10.08 -29.18
N LYS A 209 -6.06 9.43 -28.61
CA LYS A 209 -7.11 10.16 -27.92
C LYS A 209 -6.57 10.73 -26.61
N LEU A 210 -6.59 12.06 -26.48
CA LEU A 210 -6.41 12.73 -25.21
C LEU A 210 -7.66 12.46 -24.35
N ASN A 211 -7.66 11.32 -23.66
CA ASN A 211 -8.69 10.94 -22.71
C ASN A 211 -8.33 11.42 -21.31
N LEU A 212 -9.26 11.29 -20.36
CA LEU A 212 -9.04 11.67 -18.97
C LEU A 212 -7.74 11.09 -18.40
N PHE A 213 -7.41 9.82 -18.69
CA PHE A 213 -6.19 9.18 -18.17
C PHE A 213 -4.90 9.84 -18.68
N VAL A 214 -4.82 10.15 -19.97
CA VAL A 214 -3.67 10.86 -20.57
C VAL A 214 -3.59 12.29 -20.03
N GLY A 215 -4.73 12.98 -19.94
CA GLY A 215 -4.84 14.32 -19.38
C GLY A 215 -4.34 14.38 -17.94
N THR A 216 -4.86 13.52 -17.06
CA THR A 216 -4.45 13.39 -15.65
C THR A 216 -2.96 13.10 -15.53
N ALA A 217 -2.41 12.21 -16.37
CA ALA A 217 -0.97 11.93 -16.34
C ALA A 217 -0.13 13.16 -16.75
N LEU A 218 -0.55 13.92 -17.77
CA LEU A 218 0.15 15.14 -18.20
C LEU A 218 0.11 16.24 -17.14
N ILE A 219 -1.04 16.41 -16.48
CA ILE A 219 -1.21 17.31 -15.36
C ILE A 219 -0.25 16.92 -14.22
N ALA A 220 -0.19 15.64 -13.88
CA ALA A 220 0.72 15.11 -12.87
C ALA A 220 2.20 15.39 -13.19
N LEU A 221 2.59 15.19 -14.46
CA LEU A 221 3.93 15.51 -14.95
C LEU A 221 4.28 16.98 -14.73
N HIS A 222 3.41 17.89 -15.16
CA HIS A 222 3.64 19.32 -15.00
C HIS A 222 3.67 19.72 -13.53
N ALA A 223 2.78 19.15 -12.70
CA ALA A 223 2.72 19.38 -11.27
C ALA A 223 4.01 18.93 -10.55
N ASN A 224 4.47 17.70 -10.78
CA ASN A 224 5.70 17.15 -10.18
C ASN A 224 6.97 17.86 -10.66
N CYS A 225 6.94 18.47 -11.86
CA CYS A 225 8.03 19.29 -12.36
C CYS A 225 7.93 20.78 -11.92
N GLY A 226 7.03 21.12 -10.99
CA GLY A 226 6.87 22.47 -10.46
C GLY A 226 6.20 23.49 -11.41
N ARG A 227 5.57 23.02 -12.50
CA ARG A 227 4.92 23.84 -13.54
C ARG A 227 3.40 23.79 -13.42
N LEU A 228 2.88 24.04 -12.21
CA LEU A 228 1.45 23.92 -11.89
C LEU A 228 0.56 24.92 -12.63
N ASP A 229 1.01 26.15 -12.87
CA ASP A 229 0.25 27.14 -13.65
C ASP A 229 -0.05 26.61 -15.07
N PHE A 230 0.92 25.92 -15.67
CA PHE A 230 0.76 25.28 -16.96
C PHE A 230 -0.16 24.07 -16.89
N ALA A 231 -0.12 23.31 -15.79
CA ALA A 231 -1.04 22.21 -15.56
C ALA A 231 -2.50 22.70 -15.51
N ARG A 232 -2.76 23.79 -14.78
CA ARG A 232 -4.09 24.42 -14.66
C ARG A 232 -4.58 24.97 -16.00
N GLN A 233 -3.75 25.76 -16.69
CA GLN A 233 -4.08 26.30 -18.01
C GLN A 233 -4.43 25.19 -19.00
N LYS A 234 -3.70 24.08 -18.96
CA LYS A 234 -3.92 22.95 -19.86
C LYS A 234 -5.24 22.22 -19.57
N MET A 235 -5.59 22.06 -18.29
CA MET A 235 -6.88 21.52 -17.88
C MET A 235 -8.04 22.34 -18.47
N GLU A 236 -7.95 23.66 -18.36
CA GLU A 236 -8.95 24.59 -18.88
C GLU A 236 -9.03 24.56 -20.42
N LEU A 237 -7.87 24.59 -21.09
CA LEU A 237 -7.81 24.62 -22.55
C LEU A 237 -8.28 23.32 -23.20
N GLU A 238 -8.00 22.17 -22.57
CA GLU A 238 -8.41 20.85 -23.06
C GLU A 238 -9.81 20.44 -22.57
N GLY A 239 -10.47 21.29 -21.76
CA GLY A 239 -11.81 21.02 -21.22
C GLY A 239 -11.83 19.81 -20.27
N LEU A 240 -10.70 19.52 -19.62
CA LEU A 240 -10.57 18.40 -18.69
C LEU A 240 -11.15 18.83 -17.34
N VAL A 241 -12.30 18.28 -16.98
CA VAL A 241 -12.86 18.43 -15.64
C VAL A 241 -12.13 17.47 -14.71
N PRO A 242 -11.32 17.95 -13.74
CA PRO A 242 -10.67 17.08 -12.78
C PRO A 242 -11.70 16.28 -11.97
N ASP A 243 -11.38 15.03 -11.71
CA ASP A 243 -12.11 14.16 -10.79
C ASP A 243 -11.35 14.01 -9.46
N ASN A 244 -11.92 13.24 -8.52
CA ASN A 244 -11.27 12.93 -7.24
C ASN A 244 -9.83 12.41 -7.41
N VAL A 245 -9.59 11.56 -8.41
CA VAL A 245 -8.24 10.98 -8.63
C VAL A 245 -7.28 12.04 -9.15
N THR A 246 -7.72 12.89 -10.07
CA THR A 246 -6.91 13.98 -10.63
C THR A 246 -6.53 14.99 -9.56
N MET A 247 -7.47 15.36 -8.69
CA MET A 247 -7.21 16.27 -7.57
C MET A 247 -6.19 15.70 -6.58
N LEU A 248 -6.36 14.43 -6.19
CA LEU A 248 -5.41 13.75 -5.32
C LEU A 248 -3.99 13.77 -5.90
N ILE A 249 -3.84 13.45 -7.20
CA ILE A 249 -2.53 13.41 -7.86
C ILE A 249 -1.87 14.80 -7.89
N ILE A 250 -2.62 15.86 -8.21
CA ILE A 250 -2.11 17.24 -8.19
C ILE A 250 -1.63 17.60 -6.77
N MET A 251 -2.41 17.28 -5.74
CA MET A 251 -2.04 17.54 -4.36
C MET A 251 -0.79 16.76 -3.93
N CYS A 252 -0.67 15.49 -4.32
CA CYS A 252 0.53 14.70 -4.01
C CYS A 252 1.77 15.31 -4.66
N ALA A 253 1.63 15.83 -5.88
CA ALA A 253 2.70 16.54 -6.56
C ALA A 253 3.10 17.83 -5.84
N CYS A 254 2.12 18.62 -5.39
CA CYS A 254 2.38 19.79 -4.54
C CYS A 254 3.14 19.39 -3.26
N SER A 255 2.77 18.26 -2.64
CA SER A 255 3.46 17.73 -1.45
C SER A 255 4.92 17.36 -1.71
N ASN A 256 5.18 16.66 -2.81
CA ASN A 256 6.52 16.23 -3.17
C ASN A 256 7.45 17.39 -3.52
N VAL A 257 6.93 18.43 -4.20
CA VAL A 257 7.70 19.62 -4.59
C VAL A 257 7.78 20.65 -3.46
N GLY A 258 6.87 20.60 -2.48
CA GLY A 258 6.79 21.55 -1.37
C GLY A 258 6.02 22.84 -1.69
N LEU A 259 5.13 22.82 -2.68
CA LEU A 259 4.32 23.98 -3.09
C LEU A 259 3.06 24.11 -2.23
N VAL A 260 3.25 24.49 -0.95
CA VAL A 260 2.18 24.53 0.07
C VAL A 260 1.00 25.39 -0.36
N ASP A 261 1.25 26.64 -0.76
CA ASP A 261 0.17 27.58 -1.12
C ASP A 261 -0.66 27.08 -2.30
N GLN A 262 -0.03 26.41 -3.27
CA GLN A 262 -0.73 25.87 -4.43
C GLN A 262 -1.52 24.62 -4.07
N GLY A 263 -0.95 23.72 -3.24
CA GLY A 263 -1.65 22.56 -2.73
C GLY A 263 -2.93 22.93 -1.97
N CYS A 264 -2.89 23.97 -1.12
CA CYS A 264 -4.07 24.48 -0.43
C CYS A 264 -5.12 25.05 -1.39
N LYS A 265 -4.70 25.86 -2.37
CA LYS A 265 -5.62 26.40 -3.40
C LYS A 265 -6.34 25.30 -4.17
N PHE A 266 -5.63 24.23 -4.56
CA PHE A 266 -6.26 23.11 -5.24
C PHE A 266 -7.25 22.38 -4.33
N PHE A 267 -6.91 22.16 -3.06
CA PHE A 267 -7.81 21.56 -2.08
C PHE A 267 -9.11 22.37 -1.88
N GLU A 268 -9.01 23.69 -1.79
CA GLU A 268 -10.16 24.60 -1.70
C GLU A 268 -11.01 24.55 -2.99
N SER A 269 -10.35 24.60 -4.15
CA SER A 269 -11.02 24.54 -5.45
C SER A 269 -11.84 23.26 -5.64
N MET A 270 -11.46 22.14 -5.00
CA MET A 270 -12.21 20.87 -5.11
C MET A 270 -13.69 21.08 -4.80
N LYS A 271 -14.00 21.77 -3.70
CA LYS A 271 -15.38 22.01 -3.27
C LYS A 271 -16.00 23.22 -3.96
N GLU A 272 -15.24 24.32 -4.06
CA GLU A 272 -15.76 25.61 -4.52
C GLU A 272 -15.95 25.68 -6.04
N GLU A 273 -15.00 25.15 -6.81
CA GLU A 273 -15.01 25.22 -8.28
C GLU A 273 -15.58 23.94 -8.91
N TYR A 274 -15.27 22.76 -8.34
CA TYR A 274 -15.58 21.47 -8.97
C TYR A 274 -16.67 20.65 -8.28
N GLY A 275 -17.15 21.07 -7.10
CA GLY A 275 -18.18 20.34 -6.34
C GLY A 275 -17.76 18.93 -5.89
N ILE A 276 -16.46 18.69 -5.75
CA ILE A 276 -15.87 17.44 -5.30
C ILE A 276 -15.68 17.50 -3.79
N GLU A 277 -16.35 16.62 -3.05
CA GLU A 277 -16.16 16.51 -1.60
C GLU A 277 -14.83 15.79 -1.28
N PRO A 278 -13.92 16.41 -0.49
CA PRO A 278 -12.65 15.79 -0.15
C PRO A 278 -12.82 14.52 0.69
N ASN A 279 -12.17 13.45 0.27
CA ASN A 279 -12.09 12.19 1.03
C ASN A 279 -10.83 12.14 1.93
N LEU A 280 -10.67 11.05 2.69
CA LEU A 280 -9.56 10.87 3.63
C LEU A 280 -8.17 10.88 2.97
N GLU A 281 -8.05 10.50 1.69
CA GLU A 281 -6.78 10.53 0.94
C GLU A 281 -6.35 11.96 0.63
N HIS A 282 -7.30 12.86 0.32
CA HIS A 282 -7.01 14.29 0.11
C HIS A 282 -6.51 14.95 1.40
N TYR A 283 -7.20 14.69 2.53
CA TYR A 283 -6.73 15.16 3.84
C TYR A 283 -5.37 14.56 4.21
N GLY A 284 -5.14 13.28 3.91
CA GLY A 284 -3.83 12.64 4.06
C GLY A 284 -2.72 13.35 3.33
N THR A 285 -2.99 13.74 2.10
CA THR A 285 -2.03 14.46 1.25
C THR A 285 -1.80 15.88 1.77
N LEU A 286 -2.82 16.54 2.30
CA LEU A 286 -2.68 17.87 2.91
C LEU A 286 -1.81 17.80 4.18
N VAL A 287 -2.00 16.78 5.02
CA VAL A 287 -1.15 16.53 6.19
C VAL A 287 0.29 16.23 5.80
N ASP A 288 0.52 15.43 4.74
CA ASP A 288 1.87 15.17 4.21
C ASP A 288 2.52 16.48 3.69
N LEU A 289 1.77 17.31 2.96
CA LEU A 289 2.23 18.60 2.43
C LEU A 289 2.71 19.55 3.54
N PHE A 290 1.87 19.78 4.55
CA PHE A 290 2.27 20.60 5.71
C PHE A 290 3.39 19.95 6.52
N GLY A 291 3.34 18.62 6.64
CA GLY A 291 4.32 17.82 7.35
C GLY A 291 5.73 17.96 6.78
N ARG A 292 5.90 17.81 5.46
CA ARG A 292 7.19 17.98 4.76
C ARG A 292 7.68 19.42 4.75
N ALA A 293 6.77 20.39 4.76
CA ALA A 293 7.10 21.80 4.86
C ALA A 293 7.50 22.24 6.29
N GLY A 294 7.52 21.33 7.27
CA GLY A 294 7.81 21.65 8.67
C GLY A 294 6.68 22.36 9.42
N ARG A 295 5.51 22.54 8.79
CA ARG A 295 4.32 23.18 9.36
C ARG A 295 3.49 22.17 10.16
N VAL A 296 4.13 21.44 11.08
CA VAL A 296 3.54 20.29 11.78
C VAL A 296 2.30 20.66 12.61
N LYS A 297 2.23 21.88 13.17
CA LYS A 297 1.06 22.35 13.91
C LYS A 297 -0.18 22.49 13.03
N GLU A 298 -0.01 22.98 11.80
CA GLU A 298 -1.10 23.09 10.84
C GLU A 298 -1.52 21.71 10.34
N ALA A 299 -0.55 20.81 10.12
CA ALA A 299 -0.85 19.41 9.84
C ALA A 299 -1.70 18.76 10.95
N GLU A 300 -1.45 19.08 12.22
CA GLU A 300 -2.27 18.63 13.35
C GLU A 300 -3.68 19.23 13.32
N GLU A 301 -3.81 20.53 13.05
CA GLU A 301 -5.09 21.22 12.94
C GLU A 301 -5.96 20.63 11.81
N ILE A 302 -5.35 20.27 10.68
CA ILE A 302 -6.07 19.55 9.61
C ILE A 302 -6.63 18.23 10.13
N VAL A 303 -5.85 17.43 10.85
CA VAL A 303 -6.34 16.16 11.43
C VAL A 303 -7.48 16.38 12.44
N GLN A 304 -7.53 17.53 13.11
CA GLN A 304 -8.61 17.89 14.04
C GLN A 304 -9.90 18.31 13.33
N THR A 305 -9.78 18.91 12.16
CA THR A 305 -10.91 19.50 11.41
C THR A 305 -11.54 18.54 10.40
N ILE A 306 -10.97 17.35 10.20
CA ILE A 306 -11.52 16.41 9.23
C ILE A 306 -12.95 15.97 9.59
N PRO A 307 -13.91 15.96 8.65
CA PRO A 307 -15.30 15.59 8.92
C PRO A 307 -15.55 14.07 9.00
N MET A 308 -14.49 13.26 9.10
CA MET A 308 -14.56 11.79 9.13
C MET A 308 -13.53 11.20 10.08
N LYS A 309 -13.60 9.90 10.38
CA LYS A 309 -12.66 9.26 11.30
C LYS A 309 -11.25 9.16 10.69
N PRO A 310 -10.18 9.65 11.36
CA PRO A 310 -8.81 9.42 10.96
C PRO A 310 -8.46 7.92 10.87
N ASN A 311 -7.71 7.51 9.85
CA ASN A 311 -7.15 6.15 9.75
C ASN A 311 -5.68 6.10 10.21
N ALA A 312 -5.12 4.89 10.30
CA ALA A 312 -3.73 4.70 10.72
C ALA A 312 -2.69 5.30 9.76
N VAL A 313 -3.03 5.51 8.48
CA VAL A 313 -2.13 6.11 7.48
C VAL A 313 -1.96 7.60 7.75
N LEU A 314 -3.05 8.32 8.02
CA LEU A 314 -3.05 9.74 8.37
C LEU A 314 -2.20 10.00 9.62
N TRP A 315 -2.38 9.20 10.67
CA TRP A 315 -1.60 9.30 11.91
C TRP A 315 -0.11 9.00 11.71
N ARG A 316 0.22 8.01 10.87
CA ARG A 316 1.62 7.71 10.51
C ARG A 316 2.29 8.87 9.77
N SER A 317 1.55 9.55 8.89
CA SER A 317 2.06 10.71 8.14
C SER A 317 2.38 11.86 9.09
N LEU A 318 1.48 12.19 10.02
CA LEU A 318 1.70 13.22 11.04
C LEU A 318 2.86 12.87 11.99
N LEU A 319 2.95 11.60 12.41
CA LEU A 319 4.05 11.10 13.24
C LEU A 319 5.41 11.22 12.52
N GLY A 320 5.44 10.89 11.23
CA GLY A 320 6.62 11.03 10.39
C GLY A 320 7.11 12.48 10.35
N ALA A 321 6.20 13.42 10.06
CA ALA A 321 6.51 14.85 10.07
C ALA A 321 7.01 15.35 11.44
N ALA A 322 6.33 14.96 12.52
CA ALA A 322 6.73 15.35 13.88
C ALA A 322 8.11 14.80 14.27
N ARG A 323 8.48 13.60 13.78
CA ARG A 323 9.82 13.03 13.95
C ARG A 323 10.88 13.82 13.18
N VAL A 324 10.64 14.14 11.91
CA VAL A 324 11.61 14.85 11.05
C VAL A 324 11.88 16.26 11.58
N HIS A 325 10.85 16.93 12.07
CA HIS A 325 10.95 18.32 12.56
C HIS A 325 11.08 18.43 14.09
N SER A 326 11.43 17.35 14.78
CA SER A 326 11.70 17.30 16.23
C SER A 326 10.59 17.89 17.12
N ASN A 327 9.33 17.78 16.71
CA ASN A 327 8.19 18.22 17.51
C ASN A 327 7.80 17.13 18.52
N LEU A 328 8.44 17.15 19.70
CA LEU A 328 8.32 16.12 20.73
C LEU A 328 6.89 15.92 21.24
N GLU A 329 6.11 17.00 21.35
CA GLU A 329 4.72 16.96 21.84
C GLU A 329 3.83 16.18 20.88
N ILE A 330 3.79 16.57 19.59
CA ILE A 330 2.97 15.90 18.58
C ILE A 330 3.49 14.48 18.31
N ARG A 331 4.81 14.28 18.31
CA ARG A 331 5.44 12.96 18.17
C ARG A 331 4.97 12.00 19.27
N GLY A 332 4.89 12.50 20.50
CA GLY A 332 4.38 11.73 21.62
C GLY A 332 2.91 11.35 21.46
N LEU A 333 2.04 12.31 21.17
CA LEU A 333 0.60 12.10 21.01
C LEU A 333 0.28 11.11 19.89
N THR A 334 0.92 11.28 18.73
CA THR A 334 0.68 10.44 17.54
C THR A 334 1.22 9.02 17.71
N LYS A 335 2.37 8.85 18.40
CA LYS A 335 2.90 7.53 18.74
C LYS A 335 1.94 6.72 19.61
N LEU A 336 1.36 7.37 20.63
CA LEU A 336 0.34 6.77 21.49
C LEU A 336 -0.90 6.31 20.71
N LEU A 337 -1.40 7.16 19.81
CA LEU A 337 -2.56 6.87 18.98
C LEU A 337 -2.34 5.68 18.03
N VAL A 338 -1.20 5.64 17.34
CA VAL A 338 -0.87 4.52 16.44
C VAL A 338 -0.77 3.21 17.22
N ILE A 339 -0.19 3.24 18.42
CA ILE A 339 -0.12 2.08 19.32
C ILE A 339 -1.52 1.65 19.77
N ALA A 340 -2.36 2.58 20.22
CA ALA A 340 -3.73 2.28 20.64
C ALA A 340 -4.57 1.66 19.51
N LEU A 341 -4.43 2.17 18.28
CA LEU A 341 -5.09 1.65 17.08
C LEU A 341 -4.58 0.27 16.66
N SER A 342 -3.29 -0.02 16.88
CA SER A 342 -2.65 -1.26 16.40
C SER A 342 -2.65 -2.41 17.42
N ILE A 343 -2.62 -2.08 18.72
CA ILE A 343 -2.36 -3.07 19.78
C ILE A 343 -3.63 -3.43 20.57
N LEU A 344 -4.59 -2.52 20.73
CA LEU A 344 -5.60 -2.66 21.79
C LEU A 344 -7.05 -2.81 21.33
N MET A 345 -7.34 -2.84 20.02
CA MET A 345 -8.72 -2.94 19.50
C MET A 345 -9.70 -1.97 20.20
N VAL A 346 -9.23 -0.80 20.63
CA VAL A 346 -10.09 0.18 21.31
C VAL A 346 -10.97 0.84 20.25
N PRO A 347 -12.30 0.87 20.42
CA PRO A 347 -13.17 1.64 19.55
C PRO A 347 -12.88 3.13 19.75
N CYS A 348 -12.06 3.71 18.87
CA CYS A 348 -11.79 5.14 18.87
C CYS A 348 -13.09 5.90 18.49
N THR A 349 -13.84 6.33 19.49
CA THR A 349 -14.97 7.27 19.39
C THR A 349 -14.68 8.63 20.07
N SER A 350 -13.51 8.78 20.69
CA SER A 350 -13.14 9.96 21.49
C SER A 350 -12.52 11.09 20.63
N SER A 351 -12.84 12.35 20.96
CA SER A 351 -12.31 13.56 20.32
C SER A 351 -10.81 13.76 20.61
N LEU A 352 -10.09 14.55 19.79
CA LEU A 352 -8.65 14.82 19.99
C LEU A 352 -8.35 15.47 21.35
N LEU A 353 -9.30 16.21 21.94
CA LEU A 353 -9.15 16.76 23.28
C LEU A 353 -9.15 15.67 24.35
N ALA A 354 -10.02 14.66 24.21
CA ALA A 354 -10.01 13.47 25.05
C ALA A 354 -8.71 12.68 24.86
N ILE A 355 -8.22 12.58 23.62
CA ILE A 355 -6.92 11.96 23.32
C ILE A 355 -5.76 12.73 23.95
N ARG A 356 -5.76 14.07 23.92
CA ARG A 356 -4.72 14.90 24.58
C ARG A 356 -4.76 14.73 26.10
N LEU A 357 -5.95 14.66 26.69
CA LEU A 357 -6.12 14.39 28.11
C LEU A 357 -5.64 12.99 28.48
N GLU A 358 -6.04 11.96 27.72
CA GLU A 358 -5.60 10.58 27.89
C GLU A 358 -4.08 10.46 27.71
N ALA A 359 -3.50 11.10 26.70
CA ALA A 359 -2.07 11.08 26.47
C ALA A 359 -1.31 11.75 27.61
N LYS A 360 -1.78 12.89 28.12
CA LYS A 360 -1.19 13.53 29.30
C LYS A 360 -1.21 12.60 30.51
N LEU A 361 -2.30 11.87 30.73
CA LEU A 361 -2.38 10.86 31.79
C LEU A 361 -1.40 9.71 31.57
N ILE A 362 -1.24 9.24 30.33
CA ILE A 362 -0.26 8.19 29.98
C ILE A 362 1.17 8.68 30.20
N TYR A 363 1.50 9.93 29.85
CA TYR A 363 2.81 10.51 30.13
C TYR A 363 3.09 10.61 31.63
N LEU A 364 2.14 11.12 32.41
CA LEU A 364 2.26 11.14 33.86
C LEU A 364 2.43 9.73 34.44
N LYS A 365 1.76 8.72 33.87
CA LYS A 365 1.91 7.33 34.29
C LYS A 365 3.26 6.75 33.89
N LEU A 366 3.79 7.10 32.72
CA LEU A 366 5.13 6.73 32.32
C LEU A 366 6.20 7.33 33.24
N ASP A 367 6.05 8.59 33.63
CA ASP A 367 6.97 9.24 34.57
C ASP A 367 6.90 8.58 35.96
N GLU A 368 5.69 8.20 36.41
CA GLU A 368 5.51 7.40 37.62
C GLU A 368 6.20 6.02 37.50
N MET A 369 5.96 5.30 36.39
CA MET A 369 6.56 4.00 36.13
C MET A 369 8.08 4.09 36.07
N HIS A 370 8.62 5.13 35.42
CA HIS A 370 10.05 5.36 35.29
C HIS A 370 10.69 5.59 36.67
N ARG A 371 10.11 6.46 37.51
CA ARG A 371 10.59 6.68 38.88
C ARG A 371 10.58 5.40 39.71
N ARG A 372 9.47 4.63 39.68
CA ARG A 372 9.39 3.36 40.41
C ARG A 372 10.38 2.32 39.89
N LEU A 373 10.61 2.28 38.59
CA LEU A 373 11.62 1.40 37.99
C LEU A 373 13.03 1.75 38.48
N GLN A 374 13.39 3.03 38.54
CA GLN A 374 14.67 3.50 39.07
C GLN A 374 14.84 3.14 40.55
N GLU A 375 13.81 3.35 41.38
CA GLU A 375 13.80 2.96 42.80
C GLU A 375 14.05 1.45 42.99
N HIS A 376 13.58 0.63 42.06
CA HIS A 376 13.77 -0.83 42.06
C HIS A 376 15.01 -1.28 41.27
N GLY A 377 15.94 -0.36 40.98
CA GLY A 377 17.26 -0.66 40.43
C GLY A 377 17.30 -0.92 38.93
N HIS A 378 16.25 -0.53 38.18
CA HIS A 378 16.31 -0.56 36.72
C HIS A 378 17.35 0.44 36.20
N LYS A 379 18.28 -0.05 35.36
CA LYS A 379 19.24 0.79 34.64
C LYS A 379 18.97 0.69 33.15
N SER A 380 18.60 1.82 32.55
CA SER A 380 18.35 1.95 31.12
C SER A 380 19.59 1.53 30.33
N ARG A 381 19.43 0.67 29.32
CA ARG A 381 20.56 0.24 28.47
C ARG A 381 20.67 1.15 27.24
N THR A 382 21.26 2.33 27.43
CA THR A 382 21.45 3.36 26.38
C THR A 382 22.20 2.87 25.14
N ARG A 383 23.02 1.81 25.26
CA ARG A 383 23.74 1.15 24.14
C ARG A 383 22.82 0.60 23.04
N GLU A 384 21.53 0.40 23.31
CA GLU A 384 20.55 -0.07 22.30
C GLU A 384 19.94 1.07 21.47
N VAL A 385 20.23 2.33 21.82
CA VAL A 385 19.81 3.52 21.07
C VAL A 385 20.92 3.90 20.09
N LEU A 386 20.73 3.57 18.81
CA LEU A 386 21.71 3.82 17.73
C LEU A 386 21.78 5.30 17.28
N PHE A 387 21.02 6.20 17.92
CA PHE A 387 21.07 7.63 17.60
C PHE A 387 22.25 8.30 18.31
N ASP A 388 22.96 9.17 17.59
CA ASP A 388 24.05 9.97 18.13
C ASP A 388 23.49 11.20 18.88
N ILE A 389 23.04 10.93 20.10
CA ILE A 389 22.40 11.89 21.02
C ILE A 389 23.01 11.77 22.42
N GLU A 390 22.77 12.74 23.30
CA GLU A 390 23.29 12.72 24.68
C GLU A 390 22.74 11.51 25.47
N GLU A 391 23.49 11.00 26.46
CA GLU A 391 23.10 9.79 27.18
C GLU A 391 21.76 9.94 27.94
N GLU A 392 21.46 11.14 28.46
CA GLU A 392 20.16 11.47 29.06
C GLU A 392 19.03 11.39 28.03
N GLU A 393 19.27 11.86 26.79
CA GLU A 393 18.31 11.77 25.68
C GLU A 393 18.10 10.33 25.18
N LYS A 394 19.10 9.44 25.33
CA LYS A 394 18.96 8.00 25.05
C LYS A 394 18.07 7.31 26.08
N GLU A 395 18.15 7.69 27.36
CA GLU A 395 17.27 7.15 28.41
C GLU A 395 15.81 7.58 28.23
N ASP A 396 15.60 8.83 27.79
CA ASP A 396 14.28 9.34 27.42
C ASP A 396 13.71 8.59 26.21
N ALA A 397 14.52 8.32 25.18
CA ALA A 397 14.08 7.57 24.00
C ALA A 397 13.58 6.15 24.34
N LEU A 398 14.26 5.45 25.26
CA LEU A 398 13.87 4.12 25.77
C LEU A 398 12.58 4.16 26.58
N SER A 399 12.35 5.24 27.34
CA SER A 399 11.16 5.42 28.17
C SER A 399 9.86 5.50 27.36
N TYR A 400 9.95 5.94 26.11
CA TYR A 400 8.81 6.02 25.18
C TYR A 400 8.69 4.81 24.25
N HIS A 401 9.31 3.67 24.53
CA HIS A 401 9.12 2.47 23.72
C HIS A 401 7.65 2.02 23.70
N SER A 402 7.23 1.41 22.59
CA SER A 402 5.83 1.02 22.35
C SER A 402 5.26 0.12 23.45
N GLU A 403 6.11 -0.74 24.03
CA GLU A 403 5.76 -1.64 25.12
C GLU A 403 5.46 -0.86 26.41
N ARG A 404 6.31 0.11 26.77
CA ARG A 404 6.13 0.94 27.97
C ARG A 404 4.85 1.77 27.87
N LEU A 405 4.61 2.37 26.70
CA LEU A 405 3.39 3.13 26.40
C LEU A 405 2.13 2.25 26.54
N ALA A 406 2.16 1.04 25.97
CA ALA A 406 1.04 0.11 26.02
C ALA A 406 0.75 -0.37 27.46
N ILE A 407 1.80 -0.64 28.25
CA ILE A 407 1.67 -0.99 29.67
C ILE A 407 1.09 0.18 30.47
N ALA A 408 1.62 1.39 30.29
CA ALA A 408 1.15 2.59 31.00
C ALA A 408 -0.34 2.82 30.75
N TYR A 409 -0.78 2.72 29.49
CA TYR A 409 -2.18 2.80 29.13
C TYR A 409 -3.02 1.69 29.80
N ALA A 410 -2.56 0.44 29.75
CA ALA A 410 -3.30 -0.67 30.35
C ALA A 410 -3.46 -0.53 31.89
N LEU A 411 -2.45 0.04 32.56
CA LEU A 411 -2.50 0.34 33.99
C LEU A 411 -3.44 1.50 34.33
N ILE A 412 -3.65 2.45 33.42
CA ILE A 412 -4.65 3.54 33.60
C ILE A 412 -6.06 3.03 33.31
N ALA A 413 -6.22 2.24 32.25
CA ALA A 413 -7.52 1.83 31.76
C ALA A 413 -8.20 0.78 32.65
N SER A 414 -7.46 0.12 33.55
CA SER A 414 -7.99 -0.96 34.37
C SER A 414 -7.25 -1.10 35.70
N ASP A 415 -7.95 -0.84 36.80
CA ASP A 415 -7.51 -1.13 38.18
C ASP A 415 -7.69 -2.62 38.56
N SER A 416 -8.04 -3.49 37.60
CA SER A 416 -8.25 -4.93 37.84
C SER A 416 -6.94 -5.70 37.95
N ASP A 417 -6.91 -6.91 38.53
CA ASP A 417 -5.74 -7.80 38.43
C ASP A 417 -5.68 -8.57 37.10
N ALA A 418 -6.60 -8.31 36.16
CA ALA A 418 -6.74 -9.04 34.91
C ALA A 418 -5.50 -8.94 34.00
N PRO A 419 -4.98 -10.02 33.40
CA PRO A 419 -3.73 -9.99 32.63
C PRO A 419 -3.73 -8.96 31.48
N THR A 420 -2.69 -8.14 31.38
CA THR A 420 -2.49 -7.17 30.29
C THR A 420 -1.90 -7.88 29.08
N ARG A 421 -2.56 -7.82 27.92
CA ARG A 421 -2.09 -8.47 26.68
C ARG A 421 -1.62 -7.44 25.66
N ILE A 422 -0.39 -7.60 25.17
CA ILE A 422 0.25 -6.71 24.20
C ILE A 422 0.74 -7.53 23.02
N ILE A 423 0.46 -7.07 21.79
CA ILE A 423 0.94 -7.69 20.55
C ILE A 423 1.89 -6.73 19.85
N LYS A 424 3.09 -7.21 19.50
CA LYS A 424 4.15 -6.46 18.84
C LYS A 424 4.61 -7.17 17.56
N ASN A 425 4.76 -6.41 16.49
CA ASN A 425 5.23 -6.92 15.18
C ASN A 425 6.77 -7.03 15.09
N LEU A 426 7.49 -6.48 16.07
CA LEU A 426 8.95 -6.50 16.20
C LEU A 426 9.36 -7.23 17.48
N MET A 427 10.60 -7.71 17.54
CA MET A 427 11.18 -8.29 18.76
C MET A 427 11.13 -7.26 19.90
N VAL A 428 10.83 -7.69 21.12
CA VAL A 428 10.93 -6.83 22.31
C VAL A 428 12.43 -6.57 22.58
N CYS A 429 12.82 -5.32 22.76
CA CYS A 429 14.23 -5.01 23.06
C CYS A 429 14.59 -5.44 24.50
N ASN A 430 15.88 -5.58 24.79
CA ASN A 430 16.34 -6.12 26.06
C ASN A 430 15.97 -5.21 27.24
N ASP A 431 16.07 -3.90 27.00
CA ASP A 431 15.67 -2.88 27.95
C ASP A 431 14.17 -2.99 28.32
N CYS A 432 13.30 -3.04 27.31
CA CYS A 432 11.86 -3.21 27.51
C CYS A 432 11.53 -4.53 28.19
N HIS A 433 12.18 -5.62 27.80
CA HIS A 433 11.99 -6.92 28.42
C HIS A 433 12.35 -6.90 29.92
N THR A 434 13.47 -6.25 30.27
CA THR A 434 13.90 -6.09 31.67
C THR A 434 12.97 -5.17 32.44
N ALA A 435 12.54 -4.05 31.84
CA ALA A 435 11.58 -3.14 32.43
C ALA A 435 10.23 -3.85 32.69
N THR A 436 9.69 -4.59 31.72
CA THR A 436 8.40 -5.30 31.86
C THR A 436 8.42 -6.33 32.98
N LYS A 437 9.55 -7.01 33.21
CA LYS A 437 9.72 -7.87 34.40
C LYS A 437 9.50 -7.09 35.69
N LEU A 438 10.25 -6.01 35.88
CA LEU A 438 10.16 -5.20 37.08
C LEU A 438 8.77 -4.59 37.24
N ILE A 439 8.18 -4.08 36.16
CA ILE A 439 6.79 -3.58 36.15
C ILE A 439 5.81 -4.66 36.63
N SER A 440 5.92 -5.91 36.16
CA SER A 440 5.02 -6.99 36.60
C SER A 440 5.09 -7.24 38.12
N SER A 441 6.26 -6.99 38.73
CA SER A 441 6.44 -7.08 40.18
C SER A 441 5.98 -5.82 40.92
N ILE A 442 6.29 -4.63 40.39
CA ILE A 442 5.98 -3.34 41.04
C ILE A 442 4.47 -3.11 41.08
N TYR A 443 3.79 -3.43 39.97
CA TYR A 443 2.35 -3.22 39.81
C TYR A 443 1.51 -4.48 40.09
N GLN A 444 2.15 -5.58 40.50
CA GLN A 444 1.50 -6.87 40.78
C GLN A 444 0.54 -7.31 39.66
N ARG A 445 0.96 -7.08 38.40
CA ARG A 445 0.14 -7.28 37.21
C ARG A 445 0.79 -8.31 36.30
N GLU A 446 0.02 -9.33 35.90
CA GLU A 446 0.47 -10.24 34.83
C GLU A 446 0.47 -9.50 33.50
N ILE A 447 1.60 -9.54 32.78
CA ILE A 447 1.75 -8.91 31.46
C ILE A 447 2.14 -9.99 30.46
N ILE A 448 1.39 -10.12 29.38
CA ILE A 448 1.63 -11.07 28.30
C ILE A 448 1.98 -10.29 27.04
N VAL A 449 3.21 -10.43 26.55
CA VAL A 449 3.67 -9.79 25.32
C VAL A 449 3.92 -10.83 24.25
N ARG A 450 3.17 -10.75 23.14
CA ARG A 450 3.48 -11.51 21.93
C ARG A 450 4.36 -10.66 21.04
N ASP A 451 5.56 -11.15 20.71
CA ASP A 451 6.40 -10.53 19.68
C ASP A 451 6.43 -11.37 18.40
N ARG A 452 7.28 -11.01 17.43
CA ARG A 452 7.41 -11.75 16.16
C ARG A 452 7.97 -13.17 16.31
N SER A 453 8.61 -13.48 17.44
CA SER A 453 9.32 -14.73 17.69
C SER A 453 8.59 -15.66 18.66
N ARG A 454 7.96 -15.12 19.72
CA ARG A 454 7.39 -15.91 20.81
C ARG A 454 6.42 -15.12 21.69
N PHE A 455 5.86 -15.81 22.68
CA PHE A 455 5.10 -15.23 23.78
C PHE A 455 5.96 -15.10 25.05
N HIS A 456 5.92 -13.92 25.64
CA HIS A 456 6.56 -13.59 26.91
C HIS A 456 5.47 -13.41 27.96
N HIS A 457 5.47 -14.26 28.99
CA HIS A 457 4.60 -14.14 30.14
C HIS A 457 5.40 -13.59 31.31
N PHE A 458 5.12 -12.34 31.68
CA PHE A 458 5.76 -11.65 32.78
C PHE A 458 4.90 -11.72 34.03
N ARG A 459 5.46 -12.30 35.10
CA ARG A 459 4.79 -12.43 36.40
C ARG A 459 5.80 -12.31 37.53
N ASN A 460 5.51 -11.43 38.49
CA ASN A 460 6.31 -11.23 39.70
C ASN A 460 7.82 -11.10 39.44
N GLY A 461 8.22 -10.30 38.43
CA GLY A 461 9.64 -10.07 38.13
C GLY A 461 10.29 -11.11 37.23
N THR A 462 9.57 -12.16 36.83
CA THR A 462 10.09 -13.24 35.98
C THR A 462 9.42 -13.24 34.61
N CYS A 463 10.07 -13.86 33.62
CA CYS A 463 9.49 -14.08 32.29
C CYS A 463 9.61 -15.54 31.90
N SER A 464 8.60 -16.07 31.20
CA SER A 464 8.59 -17.44 30.64
C SER A 464 9.76 -17.79 29.72
N CYS A 465 10.48 -16.79 29.17
CA CYS A 465 11.63 -17.02 28.30
C CYS A 465 12.91 -17.41 29.06
N LEU A 466 12.92 -17.34 30.41
CA LEU A 466 14.09 -17.63 31.25
C LEU A 466 15.37 -16.83 30.88
N ASN A 467 15.22 -15.61 30.33
CA ASN A 467 16.31 -14.81 29.76
C ASN A 467 16.96 -15.39 28.50
N TYR A 468 16.36 -16.38 27.86
CA TYR A 468 16.67 -16.74 26.47
C TYR A 468 15.76 -15.93 25.55
N TRP A 469 16.15 -14.67 25.31
CA TRP A 469 15.43 -13.74 24.44
C TRP A 469 15.77 -13.96 22.97
#